data_AF-A0A6G1J753-F1
#
_entry.id   AF-A0A6G1J753-F1
#
_cell.length_a   1.000
_cell.length_b   1.000
_cell.length_c   1.000
_cell.angle_alpha   90.00
_cell.angle_beta   90.00
_cell.angle_gamma   90.00
#
_symmetry.space_group_name_H-M   'P 1'
#
loop_
_entity.id
_entity.type
_entity.pdbx_description
1 polymer ?
#
loop_
_entity_poly.entity_id
_entity_poly.type
_entity_poly.pdbx_seq_one_letter_code
_entity_poly.pdbx_strand_id
1 'polypeptide(L)'
;FIPGLQAHTIWVEEGNEKAGFNHMLKHESEFSRDGIGGIELIEVAEAATKVGTRVSFQAGTTRKKAGAASGRPIFLLIYKEIPLAVAISIGSNGFVVGMNRQSWEKNLGEIPLASIPQWPEL
;
A
#
# COMPACT_ATOMS: atom_id res chain seq x y z
N PHE A 1 -3.00 -10.87 -3.33
CA PHE A 1 -3.82 -11.65 -4.29
C PHE A 1 -5.02 -10.82 -4.73
N ILE A 2 -4.98 -10.33 -5.97
CA ILE A 2 -6.11 -9.71 -6.66
C ILE A 2 -6.62 -10.78 -7.64
N PRO A 3 -7.82 -11.36 -7.44
CA PRO A 3 -8.34 -12.37 -8.35
C PRO A 3 -8.40 -11.85 -9.80
N GLY A 4 -7.81 -12.59 -10.74
CA GLY A 4 -7.90 -12.30 -12.17
C GLY A 4 -6.82 -11.36 -12.74
N LEU A 5 -5.85 -10.90 -11.95
CA LEU A 5 -4.73 -10.10 -12.47
C LEU A 5 -3.78 -10.98 -13.30
N GLN A 6 -3.63 -10.67 -14.59
CA GLN A 6 -2.82 -11.44 -15.56
C GLN A 6 -1.44 -10.82 -15.87
N ALA A 7 -1.15 -9.63 -15.34
CA ALA A 7 0.12 -8.91 -15.56
C ALA A 7 0.62 -8.24 -14.28
N HIS A 8 1.95 -8.13 -14.14
CA HIS A 8 2.64 -7.63 -12.94
C HIS A 8 2.89 -6.12 -12.95
N THR A 9 2.28 -5.38 -13.87
CA THR A 9 2.41 -3.91 -13.94
C THR A 9 1.13 -3.29 -13.40
N ILE A 10 1.23 -2.67 -12.23
CA ILE A 10 0.14 -1.92 -11.60
C ILE A 10 0.44 -0.45 -11.79
N TRP A 11 -0.55 0.29 -12.31
CA TRP A 11 -0.44 1.71 -12.58
C TRP A 11 -1.12 2.50 -11.46
N VAL A 12 -0.54 3.64 -11.08
CA VAL A 12 -1.16 4.61 -10.17
C VAL A 12 -1.97 5.61 -11.00
N GLU A 13 -3.24 5.79 -10.67
CA GLU A 13 -4.07 6.81 -11.31
C GLU A 13 -3.62 8.21 -10.85
N GLU A 14 -3.46 9.19 -11.77
CA GLU A 14 -3.16 10.59 -11.38
C GLU A 14 -4.23 11.12 -10.41
N GLY A 15 -5.49 10.93 -10.79
CA GLY A 15 -6.66 11.17 -9.96
C GLY A 15 -6.86 12.63 -9.56
N ASN A 16 -7.50 12.83 -8.41
CA ASN A 16 -7.86 14.14 -7.88
C ASN A 16 -7.70 14.15 -6.35
N GLU A 17 -8.24 15.18 -5.70
CA GLU A 17 -8.17 15.35 -4.26
C GLU A 17 -8.72 14.20 -3.39
N LYS A 18 -9.57 13.34 -3.96
CA LYS A 18 -10.28 12.26 -3.25
C LYS A 18 -9.74 10.86 -3.54
N ALA A 19 -9.00 10.69 -4.64
CA ALA A 19 -8.47 9.39 -5.09
C ALA A 19 -7.33 9.60 -6.10
N GLY A 20 -6.39 8.65 -6.18
CA GLY A 20 -5.22 8.70 -7.06
C GLY A 20 -3.98 9.32 -6.42
N PHE A 21 -2.94 9.55 -7.22
CA PHE A 21 -1.67 10.11 -6.80
C PHE A 21 -1.83 11.49 -6.15
N ASN A 22 -2.70 12.34 -6.72
CA ASN A 22 -3.05 13.64 -6.14
C ASN A 22 -3.62 13.53 -4.72
N HIS A 23 -4.36 12.47 -4.42
CA HIS A 23 -4.83 12.18 -3.07
C HIS A 23 -3.71 11.61 -2.18
N MET A 24 -2.86 10.73 -2.70
CA MET A 24 -1.72 10.18 -1.97
C MET A 24 -0.74 11.28 -1.50
N LEU A 25 -0.48 12.29 -2.34
CA LEU A 25 0.36 13.43 -1.99
C LEU A 25 -0.17 14.20 -0.76
N LYS A 26 -1.49 14.21 -0.52
CA LYS A 26 -2.04 14.82 0.71
C LYS A 26 -1.64 14.08 1.99
N HIS A 27 -1.31 12.79 1.85
CA HIS A 27 -0.85 11.94 2.94
C HIS A 27 0.68 11.86 3.03
N GLU A 28 1.43 12.60 2.19
CA GLU A 28 2.90 12.57 2.15
C GLU A 28 3.54 12.78 3.52
N SER A 29 3.00 13.69 4.33
CA SER A 29 3.50 13.96 5.69
C SER A 29 3.52 12.74 6.62
N GLU A 30 2.70 11.72 6.33
CA GLU A 30 2.67 10.46 7.06
C GLU A 30 3.90 9.59 6.74
N PHE A 31 4.49 9.78 5.57
CA PHE A 31 5.65 9.06 5.04
C PHE A 31 6.96 9.84 5.24
N SER A 32 6.90 11.15 5.43
CA SER A 32 8.11 12.00 5.56
C SER A 32 9.01 11.61 6.74
N ARG A 33 8.46 10.95 7.77
CA ARG A 33 9.26 10.41 8.90
C ARG A 33 10.22 9.32 8.48
N ASP A 34 9.90 8.62 7.40
CA ASP A 34 10.71 7.57 6.79
C ASP A 34 11.57 8.14 5.64
N GLY A 35 11.60 9.47 5.44
CA GLY A 35 12.34 10.11 4.35
C GLY A 35 11.73 9.90 2.96
N ILE A 36 10.49 9.42 2.88
CA ILE A 36 9.79 9.08 1.64
C ILE A 36 8.86 10.25 1.25
N GLY A 37 8.93 10.71 0.00
CA GLY A 37 8.09 11.78 -0.50
C GLY A 37 7.88 11.80 -2.02
N GLY A 38 6.96 12.65 -2.47
CA GLY A 38 6.68 12.91 -3.88
C GLY A 38 6.54 11.64 -4.74
N ILE A 39 7.44 11.49 -5.71
CA ILE A 39 7.43 10.37 -6.66
C ILE A 39 7.68 9.01 -5.99
N GLU A 40 8.37 8.98 -4.84
CA GLU A 40 8.64 7.73 -4.14
C GLU A 40 7.35 7.08 -3.61
N LEU A 41 6.26 7.84 -3.44
CA LEU A 41 4.97 7.26 -3.11
C LEU A 41 4.45 6.35 -4.24
N ILE A 42 4.78 6.65 -5.50
CA ILE A 42 4.48 5.77 -6.65
C ILE A 42 5.36 4.53 -6.58
N GLU A 43 6.66 4.69 -6.33
CA GLU A 43 7.61 3.58 -6.18
C GLU A 43 7.19 2.62 -5.05
N VAL A 44 6.74 3.16 -3.91
CA VAL A 44 6.24 2.37 -2.79
C VAL A 44 4.94 1.64 -3.15
N ALA A 45 4.02 2.27 -3.88
CA ALA A 45 2.80 1.61 -4.34
C ALA A 45 3.09 0.46 -5.32
N GLU A 46 4.03 0.66 -6.25
CA GLU A 46 4.53 -0.39 -7.14
C GLU A 46 5.17 -1.53 -6.32
N ALA A 47 6.12 -1.22 -5.45
CA ALA A 47 6.83 -2.20 -4.62
C ALA A 47 5.86 -3.02 -3.75
N ALA A 48 4.97 -2.34 -3.02
CA ALA A 48 4.01 -2.98 -2.12
C ALA A 48 3.08 -3.93 -2.86
N THR A 49 2.67 -3.60 -4.08
CA THR A 49 1.76 -4.44 -4.87
C THR A 49 2.47 -5.52 -5.67
N LYS A 50 3.77 -5.36 -5.95
CA LYS A 50 4.60 -6.34 -6.67
C LYS A 50 5.22 -7.40 -5.76
N VAL A 51 5.87 -6.98 -4.67
CA VAL A 51 6.63 -7.89 -3.80
C VAL A 51 6.06 -7.97 -2.38
N GLY A 52 5.29 -6.98 -1.94
CA GLY A 52 4.83 -6.88 -0.55
C GLY A 52 4.03 -8.10 -0.06
N THR A 53 4.32 -8.53 1.16
CA THR A 53 3.56 -9.58 1.84
C THR A 53 2.26 -9.01 2.36
N ARG A 54 1.11 -9.53 1.91
CA ARG A 54 -0.19 -9.11 2.45
C ARG A 54 -0.37 -9.68 3.87
N VAL A 55 -0.45 -8.80 4.87
CA VAL A 55 -0.45 -9.17 6.28
C VAL A 55 -1.77 -8.97 7.00
N SER A 56 -2.58 -7.99 6.58
CA SER A 56 -3.86 -7.68 7.24
C SER A 56 -4.75 -6.81 6.34
N PHE A 57 -5.76 -6.18 6.95
CA PHE A 57 -6.67 -5.23 6.34
C PHE A 57 -6.87 -4.01 7.23
N GLN A 58 -6.82 -2.80 6.64
CA GLN A 58 -7.22 -1.57 7.31
C GLN A 58 -8.75 -1.50 7.35
N ALA A 59 -9.33 -1.49 8.55
CA ALA A 59 -10.77 -1.31 8.73
C ALA A 59 -11.21 0.08 8.25
N GLY A 60 -12.29 0.16 7.48
CA GLY A 60 -12.95 1.42 7.15
C GLY A 60 -13.67 2.02 8.35
N THR A 61 -13.83 3.35 8.37
CA THR A 61 -14.54 4.09 9.44
C THR A 61 -16.06 3.97 9.36
N THR A 62 -16.60 3.42 8.27
CA THR A 62 -18.03 3.15 8.12
C THR A 62 -18.32 1.77 8.70
N ARG A 63 -19.19 1.71 9.72
CA ARG A 63 -19.79 0.46 10.23
C ARG A 63 -20.10 -0.45 9.04
N LYS A 64 -19.64 -1.70 9.07
CA LYS A 64 -19.94 -2.77 8.09
C LYS A 64 -21.32 -2.56 7.45
N LYS A 65 -21.38 -1.84 6.34
CA LYS A 65 -22.54 -1.86 5.46
C LYS A 65 -22.40 -3.20 4.76
N ALA A 66 -23.38 -4.09 4.91
CA ALA A 66 -23.37 -5.37 4.22
C ALA A 66 -23.15 -5.10 2.72
N GLY A 67 -22.06 -5.60 2.15
CA GLY A 67 -21.66 -5.37 0.75
C GLY A 67 -20.64 -4.26 0.51
N ALA A 68 -20.17 -3.51 1.52
CA ALA A 68 -19.00 -2.64 1.36
C ALA A 68 -17.74 -3.50 1.24
N ALA A 69 -16.89 -3.19 0.25
CA ALA A 69 -15.64 -3.90 0.02
C ALA A 69 -14.89 -4.10 1.35
N SER A 70 -14.47 -5.34 1.61
CA SER A 70 -13.53 -5.68 2.69
C SER A 70 -12.42 -4.63 2.74
N GLY A 71 -11.98 -4.24 3.93
CA GLY A 71 -11.03 -3.14 4.14
C GLY A 71 -9.80 -3.14 3.22
N ARG A 72 -9.00 -2.07 3.26
CA ARG A 72 -7.84 -1.94 2.36
C ARG A 72 -6.78 -2.98 2.73
N PRO A 73 -6.34 -3.88 1.83
CA PRO A 73 -5.27 -4.83 2.16
C PRO A 73 -4.01 -4.07 2.58
N ILE A 74 -3.38 -4.53 3.66
CA ILE A 74 -2.10 -4.01 4.16
C ILE A 74 -0.98 -4.92 3.67
N PHE A 75 0.05 -4.31 3.08
CA PHE A 75 1.25 -4.98 2.59
C PHE A 75 2.46 -4.57 3.43
N LEU A 76 3.26 -5.55 3.82
CA LEU A 76 4.52 -5.41 4.54
C LEU A 76 5.70 -5.66 3.58
N LEU A 77 6.68 -4.75 3.58
CA LEU A 77 7.89 -4.83 2.78
C LEU A 77 9.03 -4.04 3.43
N ILE A 78 10.27 -4.30 3.00
CA ILE A 78 11.41 -3.43 3.22
C ILE A 78 11.59 -2.58 1.96
N TYR A 79 11.51 -1.27 2.07
CA TYR A 79 11.73 -0.34 0.96
C TYR A 79 12.96 0.50 1.27
N LYS A 80 14.02 0.40 0.45
CA LYS A 80 15.30 1.12 0.67
C LYS A 80 15.81 0.96 2.12
N GLU A 81 15.86 -0.28 2.61
CA GLU A 81 16.26 -0.65 3.99
C GLU A 81 15.27 -0.24 5.10
N ILE A 82 14.09 0.32 4.75
CA ILE A 82 13.10 0.79 5.72
C ILE A 82 11.91 -0.19 5.77
N PRO A 83 11.59 -0.77 6.94
CA PRO A 83 10.36 -1.54 7.11
C PRO A 83 9.12 -0.67 6.96
N LEU A 84 8.22 -1.06 6.05
CA LEU A 84 6.98 -0.35 5.77
C LEU A 84 5.79 -1.29 5.82
N ALA A 85 4.68 -0.78 6.37
CA ALA A 85 3.37 -1.35 6.14
C ALA A 85 2.46 -0.29 5.49
N VAL A 86 1.86 -0.63 4.36
CA VAL A 86 0.99 0.29 3.60
C VAL A 86 -0.32 -0.36 3.25
N ALA A 87 -1.42 0.36 3.47
CA ALA A 87 -2.74 -0.05 3.06
C ALA A 87 -3.01 0.48 1.64
N ILE A 88 -3.35 -0.40 0.69
CA ILE A 88 -3.54 -0.03 -0.72
C ILE A 88 -5.02 -0.14 -1.10
N SER A 89 -5.51 0.84 -1.85
CA SER A 89 -6.84 0.83 -2.48
C SER A 89 -6.70 0.67 -3.99
N ILE A 90 -7.37 -0.33 -4.56
CA ILE A 90 -7.48 -0.52 -6.01
C ILE A 90 -8.87 -0.07 -6.44
N GLY A 91 -8.93 0.82 -7.43
CA GLY A 91 -10.18 1.29 -8.03
C GLY A 91 -10.83 0.19 -8.88
N SER A 92 -12.11 0.38 -9.24
CA SER A 92 -12.80 -0.53 -10.17
C SER A 92 -12.17 -0.57 -11.57
N ASN A 93 -11.32 0.41 -11.88
CA ASN A 93 -10.52 0.51 -13.09
C ASN A 93 -9.21 -0.30 -13.02
N GLY A 94 -8.88 -0.93 -11.88
CA GLY A 94 -7.67 -1.72 -11.69
C GLY A 94 -6.42 -0.92 -11.31
N PHE A 95 -6.53 0.39 -11.15
CA PHE A 95 -5.41 1.28 -10.77
C PHE A 95 -5.31 1.43 -9.25
N VAL A 96 -4.12 1.73 -8.74
CA VAL A 96 -3.96 2.21 -7.36
C VAL A 96 -4.54 3.60 -7.26
N VAL A 97 -5.51 3.76 -6.36
CA VAL A 97 -6.25 5.02 -6.14
C VAL A 97 -6.08 5.56 -4.73
N GLY A 98 -5.29 4.91 -3.88
CA GLY A 98 -5.00 5.39 -2.54
C GLY A 98 -4.02 4.50 -1.80
N MET A 99 -3.23 5.14 -0.94
CA MET A 99 -2.23 4.50 -0.12
C MET A 99 -2.15 5.20 1.23
N ASN A 100 -2.19 4.44 2.32
CA ASN A 100 -2.04 4.98 3.67
C ASN A 100 -0.91 4.27 4.41
N ARG A 101 -0.08 5.01 5.13
CA ARG A 101 0.93 4.44 6.01
C ARG A 101 0.27 3.77 7.21
N GLN A 102 0.76 2.60 7.62
CA GLN A 102 0.33 1.85 8.81
C GLN A 102 1.57 1.50 9.64
N SER A 103 1.48 1.39 10.97
CA SER A 103 2.63 0.91 11.78
C SER A 103 3.02 -0.50 11.35
N TRP A 104 4.29 -0.70 10.97
CA TRP A 104 4.77 -1.99 10.48
C TRP A 104 4.91 -2.97 11.64
N GLU A 105 5.30 -2.50 12.82
CA GLU A 105 5.45 -3.30 14.04
C GLU A 105 4.12 -3.96 14.42
N LYS A 106 3.02 -3.20 14.32
CA LYS A 106 1.66 -3.71 14.58
C LYS A 106 1.20 -4.72 13.53
N ASN A 107 1.78 -4.70 12.34
CA ASN A 107 1.40 -5.54 11.21
C ASN A 107 2.40 -6.67 10.93
N LEU A 108 3.49 -6.77 11.70
CA LEU A 108 4.49 -7.83 11.59
C LEU A 108 3.91 -9.18 12.01
N GLY A 109 3.16 -9.21 13.12
CA GLY A 109 2.65 -10.44 13.70
C GLY A 109 3.77 -11.44 13.99
N GLU A 110 3.65 -12.65 13.43
CA GLU A 110 4.63 -13.75 13.57
C GLU A 110 5.63 -13.82 12.40
N ILE A 111 5.58 -12.89 11.44
CA ILE A 111 6.45 -12.90 10.27
C ILE A 111 7.89 -12.59 10.70
N PRO A 112 8.87 -13.48 10.41
CA PRO A 112 10.28 -13.18 10.67
C PRO A 112 10.74 -11.95 9.85
N LEU A 113 11.47 -11.03 10.49
CA LEU A 113 12.03 -9.84 9.81
C LEU A 113 12.84 -10.22 8.56
N ALA A 114 13.61 -11.30 8.63
CA ALA A 114 14.44 -11.80 7.52
C ALA A 114 13.63 -12.35 6.32
N SER A 115 12.32 -12.57 6.48
CA SER A 115 11.43 -13.02 5.41
C SER A 115 10.61 -11.88 4.79
N ILE A 116 10.78 -10.64 5.27
CA ILE A 116 10.08 -9.49 4.69
C ILE A 116 10.70 -9.21 3.32
N PRO A 117 9.89 -9.15 2.25
CA PRO A 117 10.39 -8.89 0.90
C PRO A 117 11.02 -7.50 0.82
N GLN A 118 12.16 -7.40 0.13
CA GLN A 118 12.92 -6.17 -0.03
C GLN A 118 12.74 -5.57 -1.43
N TRP A 119 12.70 -4.23 -1.49
CA TRP A 119 12.62 -3.48 -2.73
C TRP A 119 13.59 -2.27 -2.74
N PRO A 120 14.38 -2.06 -3.81
CA PRO A 120 14.57 -3.01 -4.92
C PRO A 120 15.18 -4.34 -4.43
N GLU A 121 14.92 -5.43 -5.14
CA GLU A 121 15.55 -6.72 -4.86
C GLU A 121 17.08 -6.55 -5.01
N LEU A 122 17.85 -7.08 -4.05
CA LEU A 122 19.32 -7.12 -4.08
C LEU A 122 19.83 -8.27 -4.94
#